data_AF-A0A929QKP9-F1
#
_entry.id   AF-A0A929QKP9-F1
#
_cell.length_a   1.000
_cell.length_b   1.000
_cell.length_c   1.000
_cell.angle_alpha   90.00
_cell.angle_beta   90.00
_cell.angle_gamma   90.00
#
_symmetry.space_group_name_H-M   'P 1'
#
loop_
_entity.id
_entity.type
_entity.pdbx_description
1 polymer ?
#
loop_
_entity_poly.entity_id
_entity_poly.type
_entity_poly.pdbx_seq_one_letter_code
_entity_poly.pdbx_strand_id
1 'polypeptide(L)' 'MIGIVFGSSMGNTEDAAKLISEGLGLENELLNVSDVDAAKLNSFDKLIL' A
#
# COMPACT_ATOMS: atom_id res chain seq x y z
N MET A 1 6.81 4.34 9.51
CA MET A 1 5.75 4.44 8.48
C MET A 1 5.69 3.14 7.69
N ILE A 2 4.50 2.51 7.56
CA ILE A 2 4.31 1.28 6.76
C ILE A 2 3.71 1.64 5.40
N GLY A 3 4.33 1.21 4.30
CA GLY A 3 3.77 1.36 2.96
C GLY A 3 3.02 0.10 2.53
N ILE A 4 1.75 0.23 2.14
CA ILE A 4 0.96 -0.83 1.53
C ILE A 4 0.85 -0.50 0.05
N VAL A 5 1.54 -1.25 -0.80
CA VAL A 5 1.63 -0.97 -2.23
C VAL A 5 0.91 -2.08 -2.97
N PHE A 6 -0.11 -1.74 -3.75
CA PHE A 6 -0.92 -2.73 -4.44
C PHE A 6 -0.95 -2.48 -5.95
N GLY A 7 -1.07 -3.55 -6.73
CA GLY A 7 -1.43 -3.50 -8.13
C GLY A 7 -2.81 -4.15 -8.34
N SER A 8 -3.70 -3.47 -9.04
CA SER A 8 -5.06 -3.99 -9.29
C SER A 8 -5.52 -3.64 -10.70
N SER A 9 -5.97 -4.64 -11.45
CA SER A 9 -6.57 -4.44 -12.79
C SER A 9 -8.09 -4.37 -12.75
N MET A 10 -8.72 -5.00 -11.75
CA MET A 10 -10.18 -5.14 -11.63
C MET A 10 -10.75 -4.68 -10.28
N GLY A 11 -9.95 -4.03 -9.43
CA GLY A 11 -10.39 -3.50 -8.14
C GLY A 11 -10.21 -4.45 -6.94
N ASN A 12 -10.31 -5.76 -7.13
CA ASN A 12 -10.29 -6.71 -6.00
C ASN A 12 -9.07 -6.59 -5.07
N THR A 13 -7.86 -6.37 -5.62
CA THR A 13 -6.65 -6.22 -4.81
C THR A 13 -6.63 -4.90 -4.04
N GLU A 14 -7.26 -3.85 -4.59
CA GLU A 14 -7.42 -2.57 -3.91
C GLU A 14 -8.32 -2.72 -2.68
N ASP A 15 -9.43 -3.45 -2.81
CA ASP A 15 -10.34 -3.71 -1.70
C ASP A 15 -9.67 -4.53 -0.60
N ALA A 16 -8.87 -5.52 -0.97
CA ALA A 16 -8.06 -6.29 -0.02
C ALA A 16 -7.01 -5.41 0.68
N ALA A 17 -6.31 -4.55 -0.07
CA ALA A 17 -5.29 -3.66 0.46
C ALA A 17 -5.89 -2.59 1.40
N LYS A 18 -7.09 -2.08 1.09
CA LYS A 18 -7.88 -1.22 1.99
C LYS A 18 -8.23 -1.94 3.29
N LEU A 19 -8.71 -3.18 3.19
CA LEU A 19 -9.06 -3.96 4.38
C LEU A 19 -7.84 -4.24 5.27
N ILE A 20 -6.67 -4.48 4.68
CA ILE A 20 -5.41 -4.61 5.41
C ILE A 20 -5.01 -3.28 6.05
N SER A 21 -5.08 -2.17 5.30
CA SER A 21 -4.77 -0.82 5.79
C SER A 21 -5.59 -0.44 7.02
N GLU A 22 -6.90 -0.70 6.99
CA GLU A 22 -7.83 -0.45 8.09
C GLU A 22 -7.59 -1.41 9.27
N GLY A 23 -7.33 -2.69 8.99
CA GLY A 23 -7.15 -3.73 10.01
C GLY A 23 -5.81 -3.71 10.75
N LEU A 24 -4.79 -3.02 10.20
CA LEU A 24 -3.44 -3.03 10.76
C LEU A 24 -3.34 -2.27 12.10
N GLY A 25 -4.19 -1.25 12.30
CA GLY A 25 -4.19 -0.41 13.52
C GLY A 25 -2.89 0.39 13.75
N LEU A 26 -2.03 0.47 12.73
CA LEU A 26 -0.76 1.18 12.73
C LEU A 26 -0.77 2.25 11.63
N GLU A 27 0.04 3.30 11.81
CA GLU A 27 0.20 4.36 10.80
C GLU A 27 0.77 3.77 9.50
N ASN A 28 -0.04 3.81 8.45
CA ASN A 28 0.25 3.24 7.16
C ASN A 28 -0.24 4.13 6.01
N GLU A 29 0.34 3.93 4.84
CA GLU A 29 -0.01 4.63 3.61
C GLU A 29 -0.31 3.61 2.51
N LEU A 30 -1.51 3.71 1.94
CA LEU A 30 -2.00 2.83 0.88
C LEU A 30 -1.75 3.47 -0.49
N LEU A 31 -1.00 2.79 -1.37
CA LEU A 31 -0.52 3.32 -2.65
C LEU A 31 -0.74 2.32 -3.79
N ASN A 32 -1.22 2.81 -4.94
CA ASN A 32 -1.22 2.00 -6.16
C ASN A 32 0.18 2.02 -6.78
N VAL A 33 0.67 0.87 -7.22
CA VAL A 33 1.97 0.75 -7.90
C VAL A 33 2.07 1.61 -9.16
N SER A 34 0.93 1.94 -9.78
CA SER A 34 0.86 2.80 -10.97
C SER A 34 1.14 4.27 -10.66
N ASP A 35 0.96 4.69 -9.40
CA ASP A 35 1.03 6.09 -8.95
C ASP A 35 2.19 6.34 -7.98
N VAL A 36 3.10 5.37 -7.82
CA VAL A 36 4.22 5.43 -6.86
C VAL A 36 5.56 5.35 -7.59
N ASP A 37 6.54 6.14 -7.11
CA ASP A 37 7.91 6.09 -7.61
C ASP A 37 8.86 5.39 -6.63
N ALA A 38 10.08 5.08 -7.10
CA ALA A 38 11.09 4.41 -6.29
C ALA A 38 11.52 5.25 -5.06
N ALA A 39 11.47 6.58 -5.15
CA ALA A 39 11.84 7.47 -4.06
C ALA A 39 10.84 7.35 -2.90
N LYS A 40 9.55 7.33 -3.21
CA LYS A 40 8.47 7.15 -2.25
C LYS A 40 8.52 5.75 -1.62
N LEU A 41 8.76 4.70 -2.40
CA LEU A 41 8.92 3.34 -1.86
C LEU A 41 10.06 3.24 -0.86
N ASN A 42 11.18 3.91 -1.12
CA ASN A 42 12.34 3.94 -0.22
C ASN A 42 12.14 4.78 1.06
N SER A 43 11.04 5.54 1.16
CA SER A 43 10.72 6.34 2.35
C SER A 43 10.06 5.54 3.48
N PHE A 44 9.61 4.31 3.19
CA PHE A 44 8.93 3.45 4.17
C PHE A 44 9.91 2.56 4.94
N ASP A 45 9.63 2.37 6.23
CA ASP A 45 10.43 1.47 7.08
C ASP A 45 10.10 -0.01 6.84
N LYS A 46 8.86 -0.28 6.40
CA LYS A 46 8.31 -1.61 6.12
C LYS A 46 7.33 -1.51 4.96
N LEU A 47 7.29 -2.58 4.16
CA LEU A 47 6.43 -2.68 2.99
C LEU A 47 5.56 -3.93 3.05
N ILE A 48 4.31 -3.77 2.65
CA ILE A 48 3.37 -4.85 2.31
C ILE A 48 3.06 -4.68 0.81
N LEU A 49 3.25 -5.73 0.03
CA LEU A 49 3.13 -5.74 -1.44
C LEU A 49 2.02 -6.70 -1.88
#